data_AF-A0A453B7A4-F1
#
_entry.id   AF-A0A453B7A4-F1
#
_cell.length_a   1.000
_cell.length_b   1.000
_cell.length_c   1.000
_cell.angle_alpha   90.00
_cell.angle_beta   90.00
_cell.angle_gamma   90.00
#
_symmetry.space_group_name_H-M   'P 1'
#
loop_
_entity.id
_entity.type
_entity.pdbx_description
1 polymer ?
#
loop_
_entity_poly.entity_id
_entity_poly.type
_entity_poly.pdbx_seq_one_letter_code
_entity_poly.pdbx_strand_id
1 'polypeptide(L)'
;MVLLVIGMVLWIMLQVAISLVLRGVVHGVDYGFTGEVKKIDVARIKERLDSDSIVVVSNMGYSSSGEVLNCNTYEVATACALAIEADKLICVVDGQIFDENGRVIHFMSLEEADMLIRKRAKQSDIAANYVKVVDEEDHEPSLNGKGHLNGYAASFQNGLGFNNGNGICSGEQGFAIGGEERLSRSNGYLSELAAAAYVCHGGVQRVHIIDGTVDGSLLLELFTRDGAGTMIARDVYEGTRMATEEDLPGIRKLIYPLEESGVLVRRTDKELLEALYSFYVVERDGSVIACAALFPFPEDKSGEVAAIAVSEECRGRGMGDKLLDYIEKEALSLGLGKLFLLTTRTADWFVRRGFSECSIESIPEQRRKRINLSRGSKYYIKQLQPKHAGVPVNNFAGR
;
A
#
# COMPACT_ATOMS: atom_id res chain seq x y z
N MET A 1 3.77 -2.33 -20.38
CA MET A 1 3.55 -3.56 -21.20
C MET A 1 3.08 -4.69 -20.27
N VAL A 2 1.92 -5.32 -20.53
CA VAL A 2 1.27 -6.28 -19.60
C VAL A 2 1.63 -7.71 -20.00
N LEU A 3 2.28 -8.46 -19.11
CA LEU A 3 2.54 -9.90 -19.27
C LEU A 3 1.29 -10.67 -18.80
N LEU A 4 0.64 -11.39 -19.72
CA LEU A 4 -0.63 -12.09 -19.48
C LEU A 4 -0.49 -13.54 -19.99
N VAL A 5 -0.60 -14.52 -19.08
CA VAL A 5 -0.46 -15.95 -19.40
C VAL A 5 -1.84 -16.60 -19.43
N ILE A 6 -2.34 -17.00 -20.62
CA ILE A 6 -3.44 -17.98 -20.77
C ILE A 6 -3.24 -18.86 -22.02
N GLY A 7 -3.21 -20.18 -21.77
CA GLY A 7 -3.72 -21.31 -22.57
C GLY A 7 -3.77 -21.31 -24.11
N MET A 8 -2.94 -22.21 -24.69
CA MET A 8 -3.12 -23.00 -25.93
C MET A 8 -3.63 -22.32 -27.21
N VAL A 9 -2.71 -21.80 -28.05
CA VAL A 9 -2.65 -22.06 -29.51
C VAL A 9 -1.19 -21.98 -30.00
N LEU A 10 -0.67 -23.11 -30.50
CA LEU A 10 0.43 -23.30 -31.46
C LEU A 10 1.70 -22.39 -31.42
N TRP A 11 2.68 -22.82 -30.62
CA TRP A 11 4.12 -22.98 -30.92
C TRP A 11 4.89 -21.84 -31.62
N ILE A 12 5.37 -20.89 -30.81
CA ILE A 12 6.82 -20.67 -30.66
C ILE A 12 7.11 -20.70 -29.16
N MET A 13 7.22 -21.90 -28.58
CA MET A 13 7.82 -22.04 -27.24
C MET A 13 9.28 -21.61 -27.37
N LEU A 14 9.60 -20.44 -26.84
CA LEU A 14 10.96 -19.99 -26.74
C LEU A 14 11.63 -20.76 -25.59
N GLN A 15 12.05 -21.99 -25.89
CA GLN A 15 12.62 -22.95 -24.95
C GLN A 15 13.97 -22.55 -24.32
N VAL A 16 14.45 -21.32 -24.53
CA VAL A 16 15.79 -20.90 -24.07
C VAL A 16 15.77 -19.47 -23.53
N ALA A 17 14.90 -19.18 -22.57
CA ALA A 17 14.84 -17.86 -21.94
C ALA A 17 15.54 -17.80 -20.56
N ILE A 18 15.72 -18.93 -19.87
CA ILE A 18 16.18 -18.96 -18.48
C ILE A 18 17.29 -20.00 -18.28
N SER A 19 18.42 -19.56 -17.73
CA SER A 19 19.47 -20.43 -17.19
C SER A 19 19.30 -20.55 -15.68
N LEU A 20 19.37 -21.79 -15.18
CA LEU A 20 19.21 -22.12 -13.77
C LEU A 20 20.51 -22.69 -13.18
N VAL A 21 20.65 -22.62 -11.86
CA VAL A 21 21.70 -23.33 -11.10
C VAL A 21 21.01 -24.24 -10.09
N LEU A 22 21.56 -25.42 -9.84
CA LEU A 22 21.03 -26.34 -8.83
C LEU A 22 21.00 -25.66 -7.46
N ARG A 23 19.85 -25.74 -6.79
CA ARG A 23 19.69 -25.27 -5.40
C ARG A 23 20.47 -26.14 -4.41
N GLY A 24 20.61 -27.43 -4.71
CA GLY A 24 21.37 -28.37 -3.91
C GLY A 24 20.74 -28.65 -2.54
N VAL A 25 21.59 -28.82 -1.53
CA VAL A 25 21.17 -29.15 -0.15
C VAL A 25 21.14 -27.87 0.69
N VAL A 26 19.96 -27.50 1.19
CA VAL A 26 19.77 -26.33 2.06
C VAL A 26 19.20 -26.80 3.39
N HIS A 27 19.86 -26.46 4.49
CA HIS A 27 19.49 -26.88 5.87
C HIS A 27 19.27 -28.40 6.03
N GLY A 28 20.08 -29.21 5.33
CA GLY A 28 19.98 -30.67 5.39
C GLY A 28 18.85 -31.27 4.53
N VAL A 29 18.10 -30.45 3.79
CA VAL A 29 17.09 -30.89 2.83
C VAL A 29 17.70 -30.83 1.43
N ASP A 30 17.68 -31.96 0.72
CA ASP A 30 18.08 -32.05 -0.69
C ASP A 30 16.90 -31.66 -1.58
N TYR A 31 17.08 -30.62 -2.39
CA TYR A 31 16.05 -30.11 -3.30
C TYR A 31 16.09 -30.78 -4.68
N GLY A 32 16.99 -31.74 -4.91
CA GLY A 32 17.07 -32.53 -6.13
C GLY A 32 17.16 -31.65 -7.39
N PHE A 33 16.22 -31.82 -8.32
CA PHE A 33 16.15 -31.07 -9.59
C PHE A 33 15.52 -29.68 -9.46
N THR A 34 15.55 -29.07 -8.27
CA THR A 34 15.13 -27.68 -8.08
C THR A 34 16.31 -26.76 -8.36
N GLY A 35 16.08 -25.71 -9.15
CA GLY A 35 17.06 -24.69 -9.48
C GLY A 35 16.64 -23.29 -9.08
N GLU A 36 17.64 -22.40 -9.08
CA GLU A 36 17.54 -20.96 -8.85
C GLU A 36 17.88 -20.19 -10.13
N VAL A 37 17.26 -19.02 -10.33
CA VAL A 37 17.44 -18.22 -11.54
C VAL A 37 18.81 -17.58 -11.57
N LYS A 38 19.64 -18.00 -12.55
CA LYS A 38 20.97 -17.42 -12.78
C LYS A 38 20.94 -16.30 -13.81
N LYS A 39 20.26 -16.53 -14.94
CA LYS A 39 20.28 -15.62 -16.09
C LYS A 39 18.99 -15.69 -16.88
N ILE A 40 18.56 -14.53 -17.37
CA ILE A 40 17.42 -14.37 -18.28
C ILE A 40 17.92 -13.79 -19.60
N ASP A 41 17.48 -14.37 -20.71
CA ASP A 41 17.75 -13.84 -22.05
C ASP A 41 16.82 -12.65 -22.37
N VAL A 42 17.14 -11.50 -21.78
CA VAL A 42 16.37 -10.25 -21.94
C VAL A 42 16.32 -9.79 -23.39
N ALA A 43 17.42 -9.95 -24.14
CA ALA A 43 17.47 -9.52 -25.53
C ALA A 43 16.44 -10.28 -26.38
N ARG A 44 16.35 -11.59 -26.18
CA ARG A 44 15.38 -12.43 -26.88
C ARG A 44 13.94 -12.14 -26.46
N ILE A 45 13.71 -11.88 -25.18
CA ILE A 45 12.38 -11.50 -24.68
C ILE A 45 11.96 -10.18 -25.32
N LYS A 46 12.81 -9.14 -25.28
CA LYS A 46 12.54 -7.82 -25.88
C LYS A 46 12.33 -7.90 -27.39
N GLU A 47 13.16 -8.65 -28.13
CA GLU A 47 12.99 -8.86 -29.58
C GLU A 47 11.58 -9.36 -29.94
N ARG A 48 11.02 -10.27 -29.13
CA ARG A 48 9.68 -10.83 -29.36
C ARG A 48 8.57 -9.87 -28.99
N LEU A 49 8.74 -9.14 -27.90
CA LEU A 49 7.80 -8.10 -27.48
C LEU A 49 7.73 -6.96 -28.50
N ASP A 50 8.89 -6.54 -29.04
CA ASP A 50 9.00 -5.55 -30.11
C ASP A 50 8.36 -6.02 -31.43
N SER A 51 8.15 -7.34 -31.57
CA SER A 51 7.45 -7.97 -32.69
C SER A 51 5.96 -8.23 -32.37
N ASP A 52 5.37 -7.50 -31.43
CA ASP A 52 3.98 -7.62 -30.96
C ASP A 52 3.59 -9.05 -30.51
N SER A 53 4.57 -9.86 -30.08
CA SER A 53 4.33 -11.23 -29.63
C SER A 53 4.11 -11.30 -28.12
N ILE A 54 3.24 -12.21 -27.68
CA ILE A 54 3.14 -12.58 -26.26
C ILE A 54 4.24 -13.59 -25.94
N VAL A 55 5.07 -13.25 -24.95
CA VAL A 55 6.15 -14.14 -24.49
C VAL A 55 5.63 -15.00 -23.33
N VAL A 56 5.65 -16.31 -23.53
CA VAL A 56 5.30 -17.29 -22.48
C VAL A 56 6.59 -17.90 -21.94
N VAL A 57 6.79 -17.77 -20.63
CA VAL A 57 7.97 -18.26 -19.91
C VAL A 57 7.54 -19.36 -18.95
N SER A 58 8.13 -20.55 -19.09
CA SER A 58 7.90 -21.67 -18.15
C SER A 58 8.69 -21.49 -16.86
N ASN A 59 8.23 -22.07 -15.76
CA ASN A 59 8.99 -22.19 -14.50
C ASN A 59 10.11 -23.26 -14.56
N MET A 60 10.50 -23.65 -15.77
CA MET A 60 11.56 -24.62 -16.04
C MET A 60 12.66 -23.93 -16.83
N GLY A 61 13.91 -24.31 -16.55
CA GLY A 61 15.07 -23.82 -17.27
C GLY A 61 16.20 -24.85 -17.26
N TYR A 62 17.32 -24.48 -17.89
CA TYR A 62 18.43 -25.40 -18.11
C TYR A 62 19.66 -24.97 -17.31
N SER A 63 20.35 -25.94 -16.73
CA SER A 63 21.67 -25.74 -16.15
C SER A 63 22.74 -25.59 -17.24
N SER A 64 23.95 -25.18 -16.86
CA SER A 64 25.10 -25.18 -17.78
C SER A 64 25.52 -26.57 -18.25
N SER A 65 25.13 -27.63 -17.54
CA SER A 65 25.30 -29.04 -17.94
C SER A 65 24.20 -29.53 -18.88
N GLY A 66 23.16 -28.73 -19.14
CA GLY A 66 22.01 -29.11 -19.97
C GLY A 66 20.92 -29.88 -19.23
N GLU A 67 20.98 -29.95 -17.91
CA GLU A 67 19.94 -30.57 -17.08
C GLU A 67 18.73 -29.66 -16.97
N VAL A 68 17.54 -30.25 -16.99
CA VAL A 68 16.28 -29.54 -16.81
C VAL A 68 16.01 -29.39 -15.33
N LEU A 69 15.85 -28.16 -14.86
CA LEU A 69 15.57 -27.85 -13.46
C LEU A 69 14.21 -27.16 -13.34
N ASN A 70 13.47 -27.51 -12.29
CA ASN A 70 12.27 -26.81 -11.88
C ASN A 70 12.65 -25.59 -11.01
N CYS A 71 12.04 -24.45 -11.23
CA CYS A 71 12.26 -23.24 -10.45
C CYS A 71 10.94 -22.76 -9.86
N ASN A 72 11.02 -21.94 -8.80
CA ASN A 72 9.83 -21.30 -8.27
C ASN A 72 9.25 -20.30 -9.29
N THR A 73 7.94 -20.36 -9.52
CA THR A 73 7.23 -19.45 -10.42
C THR A 73 7.41 -17.98 -10.04
N TYR A 74 7.34 -17.64 -8.74
CA TYR A 74 7.55 -16.28 -8.28
C TYR A 74 8.99 -15.83 -8.48
N GLU A 75 9.98 -16.68 -8.22
CA GLU A 75 11.38 -16.36 -8.48
C GLU A 75 11.65 -16.09 -9.97
N VAL A 76 11.06 -16.89 -10.87
CA VAL A 76 11.12 -16.64 -12.30
C VAL A 76 10.43 -15.32 -12.66
N ALA A 77 9.22 -15.09 -12.14
CA ALA A 77 8.45 -13.89 -12.43
C ALA A 77 9.13 -12.60 -11.94
N THR A 78 9.67 -12.60 -10.72
CA THR A 78 10.39 -11.46 -10.15
C THR A 78 11.69 -11.20 -10.90
N ALA A 79 12.46 -12.25 -11.23
CA ALA A 79 13.69 -12.12 -12.01
C ALA A 79 13.39 -11.54 -13.39
N CYS A 80 12.36 -12.05 -14.08
CA CYS A 80 11.93 -11.53 -15.36
C CYS A 80 11.50 -10.07 -15.27
N ALA A 81 10.62 -9.72 -14.33
CA ALA A 81 10.11 -8.37 -14.17
C ALA A 81 11.24 -7.35 -13.92
N LEU A 82 12.21 -7.70 -13.07
CA LEU A 82 13.37 -6.86 -12.82
C LEU A 82 14.31 -6.79 -14.02
N ALA A 83 14.62 -7.91 -14.66
CA ALA A 83 15.57 -7.98 -15.77
C ALA A 83 15.09 -7.25 -17.04
N ILE A 84 13.76 -7.22 -17.28
CA ILE A 84 13.18 -6.50 -18.41
C ILE A 84 12.79 -5.06 -18.07
N GLU A 85 12.95 -4.65 -16.80
CA GLU A 85 12.52 -3.34 -16.28
C GLU A 85 11.03 -3.10 -16.53
N ALA A 86 10.18 -4.06 -16.13
CA ALA A 86 8.75 -3.98 -16.36
C ALA A 86 8.10 -2.79 -15.63
N ASP A 87 7.16 -2.10 -16.28
CA ASP A 87 6.36 -1.07 -15.61
C ASP A 87 5.46 -1.65 -14.52
N LYS A 88 4.93 -2.85 -14.78
CA LYS A 88 3.95 -3.54 -13.93
C LYS A 88 4.22 -5.04 -13.86
N LEU A 89 4.06 -5.62 -12.68
CA LEU A 89 3.93 -7.07 -12.48
C LEU A 89 2.51 -7.39 -12.02
N ILE A 90 1.92 -8.48 -12.53
CA ILE A 90 0.61 -8.95 -12.09
C ILE A 90 0.76 -10.39 -11.59
N CYS A 91 0.45 -10.59 -10.32
CA CYS A 91 0.41 -11.88 -9.65
C CYS A 91 -1.03 -12.35 -9.59
N VAL A 92 -1.31 -13.52 -10.15
CA VAL A 92 -2.64 -14.14 -10.09
C VAL A 92 -2.62 -15.20 -8.99
N VAL A 93 -3.45 -14.98 -7.97
CA VAL A 93 -3.60 -15.86 -6.80
C VAL A 93 -5.05 -16.34 -6.70
N ASP A 94 -5.40 -17.12 -5.67
CA ASP A 94 -6.73 -17.69 -5.50
C ASP A 94 -7.53 -17.07 -4.34
N GLY A 95 -7.27 -15.79 -4.04
CA GLY A 95 -8.01 -14.98 -3.08
C GLY A 95 -7.46 -13.56 -2.90
N GLN A 96 -8.06 -12.82 -1.98
CA GLN A 96 -7.76 -11.40 -1.74
C GLN A 96 -6.84 -11.16 -0.54
N ILE A 97 -6.17 -10.01 -0.51
CA ILE A 97 -5.38 -9.57 0.65
C ILE A 97 -6.26 -8.74 1.58
N PHE A 98 -6.26 -9.10 2.86
CA PHE A 98 -7.06 -8.43 3.89
C PHE A 98 -6.22 -7.64 4.89
N ASP A 99 -6.77 -6.54 5.40
CA ASP A 99 -6.25 -5.84 6.57
C ASP A 99 -6.57 -6.60 7.86
N GLU A 100 -6.12 -6.06 8.99
CA GLU A 100 -6.34 -6.64 10.33
C GLU A 100 -7.81 -6.70 10.74
N ASN A 101 -8.66 -5.90 10.10
CA ASN A 101 -10.08 -5.84 10.36
C ASN A 101 -10.87 -6.74 9.39
N GLY A 102 -10.18 -7.54 8.56
CA GLY A 102 -10.80 -8.40 7.54
C GLY A 102 -11.34 -7.64 6.33
N ARG A 103 -10.91 -6.39 6.10
CA ARG A 103 -11.29 -5.60 4.92
C ARG A 103 -10.30 -5.82 3.80
N VAL A 104 -10.78 -5.84 2.57
CA VAL A 104 -9.94 -5.97 1.37
C VAL A 104 -9.02 -4.75 1.24
N ILE A 105 -7.73 -5.01 1.05
CA ILE A 105 -6.75 -3.96 0.75
C ILE A 105 -6.70 -3.79 -0.77
N HIS A 106 -7.20 -2.68 -1.29
CA HIS A 106 -7.14 -2.38 -2.73
C HIS A 106 -5.84 -1.70 -3.15
N PHE A 107 -5.27 -0.92 -2.23
CA PHE A 107 -4.05 -0.17 -2.46
C PHE A 107 -3.21 -0.15 -1.19
N MET A 108 -1.90 -0.22 -1.36
CA MET A 108 -0.93 -0.08 -0.30
C MET A 108 0.36 0.53 -0.87
N SER A 109 0.94 1.49 -0.13
CA SER A 109 2.29 1.95 -0.43
C SER A 109 3.30 0.85 -0.17
N LEU A 110 4.51 1.00 -0.72
CA LEU A 110 5.62 0.08 -0.44
C LEU A 110 5.92 -0.02 1.07
N GLU A 111 5.84 1.10 1.80
CA GLU A 111 6.02 1.12 3.25
C GLU A 111 4.91 0.35 3.99
N GLU A 112 3.65 0.54 3.59
CA GLU A 112 2.51 -0.20 4.16
C GLU A 112 2.65 -1.70 3.90
N ALA A 113 3.18 -2.10 2.74
CA ALA A 113 3.49 -3.48 2.42
C ALA A 113 4.54 -4.09 3.34
N ASP A 114 5.66 -3.40 3.53
CA ASP A 114 6.71 -3.85 4.42
C ASP A 114 6.22 -4.00 5.87
N MET A 115 5.41 -3.06 6.35
CA MET A 115 4.80 -3.16 7.68
C MET A 115 3.87 -4.38 7.80
N LEU A 116 3.02 -4.61 6.79
CA LEU A 116 2.09 -5.75 6.78
C LEU A 116 2.84 -7.08 6.75
N ILE A 117 3.88 -7.19 5.93
CA ILE A 117 4.73 -8.37 5.83
C ILE A 117 5.41 -8.64 7.17
N ARG A 118 6.08 -7.64 7.78
CA ARG A 118 6.73 -7.78 9.10
C ARG A 118 5.74 -8.22 10.18
N LYS A 119 4.51 -7.68 10.16
CA LYS A 119 3.48 -8.02 11.14
C LYS A 119 3.00 -9.47 11.01
N ARG A 120 2.65 -9.89 9.78
CA ARG A 120 2.25 -11.27 9.50
C ARG A 120 3.38 -12.24 9.75
N ALA A 121 4.61 -11.79 9.53
CA ALA A 121 5.79 -12.58 9.78
C ALA A 121 6.01 -12.91 11.26
N LYS A 122 5.73 -11.96 12.16
CA LYS A 122 5.78 -12.18 13.61
C LYS A 122 4.71 -13.17 14.12
N GLN A 123 3.71 -13.47 13.29
CA GLN A 123 2.60 -14.38 13.62
C GLN A 123 2.78 -15.78 13.01
N SER A 124 3.87 -16.03 12.29
CA SER A 124 4.15 -17.30 11.60
C SER A 124 5.65 -17.63 11.63
N ASP A 125 6.02 -18.82 12.14
CA ASP A 125 7.41 -19.30 12.19
C ASP A 125 8.08 -19.35 10.79
N ILE A 126 7.28 -19.38 9.72
CA ILE A 126 7.69 -19.46 8.31
C ILE A 126 8.33 -18.15 7.82
N ALA A 127 8.12 -17.03 8.51
CA ALA A 127 8.49 -15.71 8.04
C ALA A 127 9.70 -15.09 8.76
N ALA A 128 10.32 -15.84 9.67
CA ALA A 128 11.56 -15.46 10.34
C ALA A 128 12.70 -15.15 9.35
N ASN A 129 12.66 -15.72 8.14
CA ASN A 129 13.66 -15.45 7.10
C ASN A 129 13.47 -14.11 6.38
N TYR A 130 12.24 -13.58 6.23
CA TYR A 130 12.03 -12.21 5.72
C TYR A 130 12.48 -11.18 6.76
N VAL A 131 12.13 -11.42 8.02
CA VAL A 131 12.45 -10.51 9.13
C VAL A 131 13.96 -10.44 9.38
N LYS A 132 14.71 -11.54 9.25
CA LYS A 132 16.18 -11.51 9.37
C LYS A 132 16.88 -10.66 8.31
N VAL A 133 16.37 -10.59 7.08
CA VAL A 133 16.89 -9.70 6.02
C VAL A 133 16.64 -8.22 6.33
N VAL A 134 15.66 -7.95 7.20
CA VAL A 134 15.16 -6.61 7.47
C VAL A 134 15.55 -6.08 8.87
N ASP A 135 15.87 -6.96 9.82
CA ASP A 135 16.19 -6.62 11.22
C ASP A 135 17.71 -6.66 11.57
N GLU A 136 18.63 -6.96 10.64
CA GLU A 136 20.08 -6.94 10.94
C GLU A 136 20.71 -5.53 11.10
N GLU A 137 19.93 -4.43 11.02
CA GLU A 137 20.45 -3.06 11.14
C GLU A 137 20.00 -2.26 12.38
N ASP A 138 19.29 -2.84 13.35
CA ASP A 138 18.89 -2.12 14.58
C ASP A 138 19.97 -2.10 15.69
N HIS A 139 21.25 -2.35 15.37
CA HIS A 139 22.36 -2.14 16.31
C HIS A 139 23.14 -0.86 16.03
N GLU A 140 22.78 0.17 16.81
CA GLU A 140 23.38 1.50 17.07
C GLU A 140 24.40 2.12 16.06
N PRO A 141 24.16 3.37 15.62
CA PRO A 141 25.11 4.11 14.79
C PRO A 141 26.29 4.61 15.63
N SER A 142 27.46 4.03 15.42
CA SER A 142 28.72 4.65 15.85
C SER A 142 29.01 5.87 14.95
N LEU A 143 29.09 7.03 15.60
CA LEU A 143 29.40 8.33 15.03
C LEU A 143 30.80 8.33 14.39
N ASN A 144 30.88 8.29 13.06
CA ASN A 144 31.76 9.14 12.24
C ASN A 144 31.75 8.74 10.76
N GLY A 145 31.38 9.68 9.88
CA GLY A 145 31.69 9.61 8.45
C GLY A 145 30.52 10.01 7.56
N LYS A 146 30.62 11.20 6.94
CA LYS A 146 29.72 11.65 5.86
C LYS A 146 29.71 10.63 4.70
N GLY A 147 28.55 10.03 4.43
CA GLY A 147 28.27 9.21 3.24
C GLY A 147 26.76 9.18 2.96
N HIS A 148 26.37 9.32 1.68
CA HIS A 148 24.99 9.37 1.19
C HIS A 148 24.10 8.20 1.68
N LEU A 149 22.81 8.48 1.93
CA LEU A 149 21.77 7.45 2.10
C LEU A 149 21.66 6.61 0.81
N ASN A 150 22.02 5.34 0.87
CA ASN A 150 21.78 4.38 -0.20
C ASN A 150 21.15 3.13 0.42
N GLY A 151 19.83 3.19 0.65
CA GLY A 151 19.03 2.10 1.23
C GLY A 151 18.54 1.12 0.17
N TYR A 152 18.53 -0.17 0.53
CA TYR A 152 17.82 -1.31 -0.08
C TYR A 152 17.45 -1.21 -1.57
N ALA A 153 18.39 -1.55 -2.46
CA ALA A 153 18.08 -1.82 -3.86
C ALA A 153 17.94 -3.33 -4.06
N ALA A 154 16.72 -3.84 -4.20
CA ALA A 154 16.50 -5.23 -4.64
C ALA A 154 17.02 -5.37 -6.08
N SER A 155 18.23 -5.88 -6.26
CA SER A 155 18.87 -5.96 -7.57
C SER A 155 18.97 -7.40 -8.04
N PHE A 156 18.31 -7.72 -9.15
CA PHE A 156 18.63 -8.93 -9.92
C PHE A 156 19.69 -8.58 -10.97
N GLN A 157 20.84 -9.25 -10.92
CA GLN A 157 21.88 -9.08 -11.94
C GLN A 157 21.99 -10.34 -12.79
N ASN A 158 21.70 -10.18 -14.08
CA ASN A 158 21.79 -11.26 -15.07
C ASN A 158 23.17 -11.93 -15.06
N GLY A 159 23.20 -13.22 -14.77
CA GLY A 159 24.43 -14.01 -14.67
C GLY A 159 24.97 -14.19 -13.25
N LEU A 160 24.56 -13.33 -12.31
CA LEU A 160 24.89 -13.40 -10.88
C LEU A 160 23.70 -13.87 -10.03
N GLY A 161 22.48 -13.79 -10.57
CA GLY A 161 21.25 -14.12 -9.85
C GLY A 161 20.88 -13.04 -8.84
N PHE A 162 20.09 -13.41 -7.82
CA PHE A 162 19.65 -12.49 -6.77
C PHE A 162 20.71 -12.21 -5.69
N ASN A 163 21.87 -12.89 -5.71
CA ASN A 163 22.75 -13.00 -4.54
C ASN A 163 24.21 -12.53 -4.75
N ASN A 164 24.50 -11.50 -5.56
CA ASN A 164 25.89 -10.98 -5.60
C ASN A 164 26.05 -9.50 -6.03
N GLY A 165 25.59 -8.59 -5.19
CA GLY A 165 26.13 -7.23 -5.08
C GLY A 165 26.58 -7.02 -3.64
N ASN A 166 27.57 -6.16 -3.41
CA ASN A 166 28.14 -5.84 -2.08
C ASN A 166 27.15 -5.14 -1.11
N GLY A 167 25.84 -5.33 -1.28
CA GLY A 167 24.79 -4.92 -0.35
C GLY A 167 24.39 -6.10 0.51
N ILE A 168 24.88 -6.11 1.75
CA ILE A 168 24.42 -6.67 3.05
C ILE A 168 23.60 -7.99 3.10
N CYS A 169 23.01 -8.51 2.03
CA CYS A 169 22.44 -9.86 1.92
C CYS A 169 23.53 -10.91 1.65
N SER A 170 24.62 -10.90 2.40
CA SER A 170 25.62 -11.98 2.43
C SER A 170 25.32 -12.97 3.56
N GLY A 171 24.07 -13.44 3.64
CA GLY A 171 23.73 -14.66 4.36
C GLY A 171 23.69 -15.81 3.37
N GLU A 172 24.03 -17.02 3.79
CA GLU A 172 23.91 -18.29 3.04
C GLU A 172 22.46 -18.66 2.68
N GLN A 173 21.57 -17.68 2.50
CA GLN A 173 20.12 -17.79 2.44
C GLN A 173 19.64 -17.11 1.15
N GLY A 174 19.66 -17.85 0.04
CA GLY A 174 18.89 -17.49 -1.13
C GLY A 174 17.40 -17.40 -0.73
N PHE A 175 16.83 -16.21 -0.89
CA PHE A 175 15.41 -15.98 -0.65
C PHE A 175 14.62 -16.86 -1.62
N ALA A 176 14.05 -17.97 -1.14
CA ALA A 176 13.04 -18.68 -1.91
C ALA A 176 11.80 -17.79 -1.94
N ILE A 177 11.66 -16.97 -2.99
CA ILE A 177 10.41 -16.26 -3.23
C ILE A 177 9.39 -17.34 -3.57
N GLY A 178 8.59 -17.74 -2.58
CA GLY A 178 7.61 -18.83 -2.69
C GLY A 178 8.20 -20.21 -2.38
N GLY A 179 7.34 -21.12 -1.91
CA GLY A 179 7.74 -22.49 -1.59
C GLY A 179 6.67 -23.35 -0.92
N GLU A 180 5.61 -22.75 -0.38
CA GLU A 180 4.53 -23.48 0.30
C GLU A 180 3.15 -23.02 -0.19
N GLU A 181 2.86 -23.21 -1.48
CA GLU A 181 1.56 -22.87 -2.11
C GLU A 181 0.36 -23.51 -1.38
N ARG A 182 0.56 -24.65 -0.68
CA ARG A 182 -0.49 -25.32 0.11
C ARG A 182 -0.97 -24.52 1.33
N LEU A 183 -0.18 -23.56 1.81
CA LEU A 183 -0.47 -22.75 2.99
C LEU A 183 -0.56 -21.24 2.68
N SER A 184 -0.53 -20.83 1.39
CA SER A 184 -0.65 -19.42 0.98
C SER A 184 -1.87 -18.75 1.61
N ARG A 185 -3.05 -19.39 1.55
CA ARG A 185 -4.28 -18.88 2.18
C ARG A 185 -4.17 -18.73 3.70
N SER A 186 -3.60 -19.72 4.39
CA SER A 186 -3.46 -19.70 5.86
C SER A 186 -2.47 -18.64 6.33
N ASN A 187 -1.50 -18.27 5.50
CA ASN A 187 -0.51 -17.23 5.80
C ASN A 187 -0.89 -15.86 5.19
N GLY A 188 -2.12 -15.73 4.66
CA GLY A 188 -2.61 -14.49 4.06
C GLY A 188 -1.88 -14.06 2.79
N TYR A 189 -1.27 -14.99 2.04
CA TYR A 189 -0.46 -14.72 0.84
C TYR A 189 0.83 -13.95 1.12
N LEU A 190 1.52 -14.32 2.20
CA LEU A 190 2.76 -13.66 2.63
C LEU A 190 3.88 -13.73 1.59
N SER A 191 4.05 -14.88 0.93
CA SER A 191 5.09 -15.07 -0.09
C SER A 191 4.85 -14.19 -1.31
N GLU A 192 3.59 -14.03 -1.71
CA GLU A 192 3.13 -13.22 -2.83
C GLU A 192 3.29 -11.73 -2.53
N LEU A 193 2.94 -11.32 -1.31
CA LEU A 193 3.20 -9.96 -0.83
C LEU A 193 4.70 -9.65 -0.78
N ALA A 194 5.52 -10.58 -0.28
CA ALA A 194 6.96 -10.40 -0.23
C ALA A 194 7.58 -10.33 -1.63
N ALA A 195 7.13 -11.17 -2.56
CA ALA A 195 7.54 -11.11 -3.97
C ALA A 195 7.20 -9.75 -4.59
N ALA A 196 5.99 -9.27 -4.34
CA ALA A 196 5.50 -8.01 -4.87
C ALA A 196 6.28 -6.81 -4.30
N ALA A 197 6.48 -6.77 -2.98
CA ALA A 197 7.30 -5.75 -2.32
C ALA A 197 8.75 -5.77 -2.82
N TYR A 198 9.36 -6.95 -2.95
CA TYR A 198 10.72 -7.12 -3.47
C TYR A 198 10.88 -6.54 -4.87
N VAL A 199 9.94 -6.85 -5.77
CA VAL A 199 9.96 -6.32 -7.15
C VAL A 199 9.73 -4.81 -7.18
N CYS A 200 8.84 -4.29 -6.33
CA CYS A 200 8.65 -2.86 -6.11
C CYS A 200 9.88 -2.17 -5.54
N HIS A 201 10.72 -2.84 -4.73
CA HIS A 201 12.02 -2.30 -4.29
C HIS A 201 13.03 -2.28 -5.44
N GLY A 202 12.93 -3.22 -6.39
CA GLY A 202 13.95 -3.43 -7.42
C GLY A 202 13.81 -2.63 -8.72
N GLY A 203 12.69 -1.95 -8.94
CA GLY A 203 12.58 -1.00 -10.05
C GLY A 203 11.16 -0.83 -10.58
N VAL A 204 10.37 -1.89 -10.47
CA VAL A 204 9.02 -1.96 -11.01
C VAL A 204 8.12 -0.99 -10.26
N GLN A 205 7.34 -0.19 -10.98
CA GLN A 205 6.58 0.90 -10.38
C GLN A 205 5.38 0.38 -9.59
N ARG A 206 4.71 -0.66 -10.11
CA ARG A 206 3.47 -1.19 -9.54
C ARG A 206 3.41 -2.71 -9.65
N VAL A 207 2.96 -3.36 -8.59
CA VAL A 207 2.65 -4.78 -8.58
C VAL A 207 1.19 -4.98 -8.17
N HIS A 208 0.46 -5.78 -8.94
CA HIS A 208 -0.94 -6.08 -8.70
C HIS A 208 -1.09 -7.54 -8.28
N ILE A 209 -1.78 -7.81 -7.18
CA ILE A 209 -2.15 -9.16 -6.74
C ILE A 209 -3.65 -9.31 -6.95
N ILE A 210 -4.06 -10.21 -7.86
CA ILE A 210 -5.46 -10.39 -8.24
C ILE A 210 -5.95 -11.80 -7.97
N ASP A 211 -7.22 -11.92 -7.59
CA ASP A 211 -7.90 -13.20 -7.43
C ASP A 211 -8.33 -13.75 -8.79
N GLY A 212 -7.65 -14.79 -9.26
CA GLY A 212 -7.95 -15.49 -10.51
C GLY A 212 -9.22 -16.33 -10.47
N THR A 213 -9.84 -16.52 -9.29
CA THR A 213 -11.13 -17.23 -9.16
C THR A 213 -12.32 -16.32 -9.49
N VAL A 214 -12.10 -15.01 -9.57
CA VAL A 214 -13.12 -14.03 -9.93
C VAL A 214 -13.10 -13.79 -11.44
N ASP A 215 -14.24 -14.04 -12.09
CA ASP A 215 -14.39 -13.85 -13.54
C ASP A 215 -14.04 -12.42 -13.97
N GLY A 216 -13.15 -12.30 -14.93
CA GLY A 216 -12.73 -11.00 -15.47
C GLY A 216 -11.91 -10.14 -14.51
N SER A 217 -11.38 -10.70 -13.40
CA SER A 217 -10.60 -9.96 -12.40
C SER A 217 -9.46 -9.15 -13.00
N LEU A 218 -8.79 -9.69 -14.02
CA LEU A 218 -7.72 -9.00 -14.73
C LEU A 218 -8.18 -7.79 -15.55
N LEU A 219 -9.35 -7.88 -16.18
CA LEU A 219 -9.94 -6.75 -16.89
C LEU A 219 -10.44 -5.68 -15.91
N LEU A 220 -11.03 -6.12 -14.80
CA LEU A 220 -11.44 -5.22 -13.73
C LEU A 220 -10.22 -4.49 -13.14
N GLU A 221 -9.11 -5.19 -12.90
CA GLU A 221 -7.89 -4.59 -12.38
C GLU A 221 -7.26 -3.56 -13.34
N LEU A 222 -7.26 -3.84 -14.64
CA LEU A 222 -6.59 -2.98 -15.62
C LEU A 222 -7.44 -1.80 -16.07
N PHE A 223 -8.77 -1.95 -16.10
CA PHE A 223 -9.68 -0.98 -16.72
C PHE A 223 -10.67 -0.34 -15.73
N THR A 224 -10.57 -0.64 -14.44
CA THR A 224 -11.30 0.09 -13.39
C THR A 224 -10.34 0.78 -12.46
N ARG A 225 -10.79 1.90 -11.89
CA ARG A 225 -9.99 2.72 -10.98
C ARG A 225 -9.74 2.05 -9.62
N ASP A 226 -10.71 1.29 -9.15
CA ASP A 226 -10.65 0.61 -7.85
C ASP A 226 -9.96 -0.76 -7.94
N GLY A 227 -9.88 -1.34 -9.14
CA GLY A 227 -9.41 -2.69 -9.35
C GLY A 227 -10.28 -3.75 -8.67
N ALA A 228 -9.91 -5.01 -8.87
CA ALA A 228 -10.49 -6.16 -8.17
C ALA A 228 -9.53 -6.78 -7.16
N GLY A 229 -8.24 -6.43 -7.23
CA GLY A 229 -7.18 -6.96 -6.38
C GLY A 229 -6.55 -5.90 -5.48
N THR A 230 -5.31 -6.19 -5.10
CA THR A 230 -4.46 -5.37 -4.26
C THR A 230 -3.29 -4.83 -5.08
N MET A 231 -3.17 -3.52 -5.18
CA MET A 231 -2.02 -2.89 -5.82
C MET A 231 -1.01 -2.39 -4.79
N ILE A 232 0.27 -2.75 -4.99
CA ILE A 232 1.43 -2.18 -4.30
C ILE A 232 2.11 -1.22 -5.26
N ALA A 233 2.36 0.01 -4.84
CA ALA A 233 3.05 0.99 -5.66
C ALA A 233 4.19 1.69 -4.91
N ARG A 234 5.23 2.07 -5.66
CA ARG A 234 6.34 2.88 -5.15
C ARG A 234 6.02 4.38 -5.17
N ASP A 235 5.25 4.83 -6.16
CA ASP A 235 4.83 6.21 -6.31
C ASP A 235 3.59 6.52 -5.44
N VAL A 236 3.33 7.82 -5.22
CA VAL A 236 2.13 8.30 -4.53
C VAL A 236 0.92 8.06 -5.43
N TYR A 237 0.46 6.82 -5.52
CA TYR A 237 -0.77 6.47 -6.23
C TYR A 237 -2.02 6.89 -5.46
N GLU A 238 -1.98 6.78 -4.13
CA GLU A 238 -2.97 7.32 -3.20
C GLU A 238 -2.24 8.11 -2.11
N GLY A 239 -2.68 9.33 -1.84
CA GLY A 239 -2.04 10.19 -0.85
C GLY A 239 -3.00 11.20 -0.24
N THR A 240 -2.79 11.54 1.03
CA THR A 240 -3.48 12.65 1.68
C THR A 240 -2.57 13.87 1.66
N ARG A 241 -3.07 14.99 1.14
CA ARG A 241 -2.33 16.26 1.05
C ARG A 241 -3.27 17.46 1.20
N MET A 242 -2.69 18.65 1.37
CA MET A 242 -3.45 19.89 1.27
C MET A 242 -4.02 20.07 -0.14
N ALA A 243 -5.21 20.65 -0.22
CA ALA A 243 -5.88 20.95 -1.48
C ALA A 243 -5.22 22.13 -2.20
N THR A 244 -5.30 22.10 -3.52
CA THR A 244 -4.84 23.12 -4.46
C THR A 244 -6.03 23.59 -5.31
N GLU A 245 -5.88 24.69 -6.05
CA GLU A 245 -6.93 25.23 -6.93
C GLU A 245 -7.43 24.21 -7.98
N GLU A 246 -6.56 23.30 -8.42
CA GLU A 246 -6.89 22.23 -9.37
C GLU A 246 -7.86 21.19 -8.77
N ASP A 247 -7.90 21.06 -7.45
CA ASP A 247 -8.77 20.10 -6.75
C ASP A 247 -10.21 20.58 -6.60
N LEU A 248 -10.49 21.87 -6.85
CA LEU A 248 -11.80 22.49 -6.64
C LEU A 248 -12.95 21.72 -7.33
N PRO A 249 -12.83 21.29 -8.61
CA PRO A 249 -13.89 20.51 -9.26
C PRO A 249 -14.11 19.15 -8.58
N GLY A 250 -13.04 18.50 -8.13
CA GLY A 250 -13.09 17.22 -7.44
C GLY A 250 -13.77 17.32 -6.07
N ILE A 251 -13.39 18.32 -5.28
CA ILE A 251 -14.03 18.63 -4.00
C ILE A 251 -15.51 18.95 -4.22
N ARG A 252 -15.84 19.78 -5.22
CA ARG A 252 -17.22 20.16 -5.55
C ARG A 252 -18.08 18.94 -5.86
N LYS A 253 -17.57 18.00 -6.65
CA LYS A 253 -18.23 16.73 -6.97
C LYS A 253 -18.57 15.91 -5.72
N LEU A 254 -17.73 15.94 -4.69
CA LEU A 254 -17.95 15.21 -3.43
C LEU A 254 -18.94 15.91 -2.50
N ILE A 255 -18.84 17.23 -2.34
CA ILE A 255 -19.64 17.97 -1.36
C ILE A 255 -21.05 18.27 -1.86
N TYR A 256 -21.24 18.49 -3.17
CA TYR A 256 -22.51 18.97 -3.72
C TYR A 256 -23.71 18.05 -3.40
N PRO A 257 -23.61 16.71 -3.53
CA PRO A 257 -24.71 15.82 -3.13
C PRO A 257 -25.03 15.88 -1.62
N LEU A 258 -24.01 16.16 -0.79
CA LEU A 258 -24.18 16.29 0.66
C LEU A 258 -24.77 17.65 1.05
N GLU A 259 -24.53 18.69 0.27
CA GLU A 259 -25.19 20.00 0.43
C GLU A 259 -26.67 19.91 0.05
N GLU A 260 -27.01 19.28 -1.07
CA GLU A 260 -28.40 19.10 -1.53
C GLU A 260 -29.22 18.22 -0.58
N SER A 261 -28.61 17.21 0.03
CA SER A 261 -29.26 16.37 1.06
C SER A 261 -29.31 17.01 2.45
N GLY A 262 -28.78 18.23 2.62
CA GLY A 262 -28.77 18.97 3.89
C GLY A 262 -27.77 18.45 4.93
N VAL A 263 -26.91 17.49 4.58
CA VAL A 263 -25.84 16.98 5.46
C VAL A 263 -24.77 18.03 5.66
N LEU A 264 -24.30 18.66 4.58
CA LEU A 264 -23.32 19.76 4.61
C LEU A 264 -24.00 21.12 4.46
N VAL A 265 -23.28 22.19 4.83
CA VAL A 265 -23.71 23.58 4.58
C VAL A 265 -23.36 23.91 3.14
N ARG A 266 -24.34 24.42 2.40
CA ARG A 266 -24.16 24.88 1.01
C ARG A 266 -23.13 26.01 0.97
N ARG A 267 -22.13 25.87 0.09
CA ARG A 267 -21.11 26.88 -0.18
C ARG A 267 -21.10 27.27 -1.65
N THR A 268 -20.82 28.53 -1.93
CA THR A 268 -20.51 29.02 -3.27
C THR A 268 -19.09 28.61 -3.68
N ASP A 269 -18.79 28.61 -4.98
CA ASP A 269 -17.42 28.31 -5.45
C ASP A 269 -16.40 29.31 -4.88
N LYS A 270 -16.80 30.57 -4.71
CA LYS A 270 -15.97 31.61 -4.11
C LYS A 270 -15.63 31.30 -2.65
N GLU A 271 -16.63 30.95 -1.84
CA GLU A 271 -16.40 30.56 -0.44
C GLU A 271 -15.55 29.29 -0.33
N LEU A 272 -15.70 28.36 -1.26
CA LEU A 272 -14.90 27.15 -1.29
C LEU A 272 -13.44 27.46 -1.67
N LEU A 273 -13.22 28.35 -2.63
CA LEU A 273 -11.89 28.81 -3.03
C LEU A 273 -11.18 29.54 -1.87
N GLU A 274 -11.88 30.43 -1.17
CA GLU A 274 -11.35 31.14 0.01
C GLU A 274 -10.99 30.17 1.15
N ALA A 275 -11.77 29.10 1.32
CA ALA A 275 -11.53 28.09 2.34
C ALA A 275 -10.54 26.99 1.91
N LEU A 276 -10.11 26.96 0.64
CA LEU A 276 -9.40 25.83 0.04
C LEU A 276 -8.08 25.50 0.74
N TYR A 277 -7.38 26.52 1.25
CA TYR A 277 -6.15 26.34 2.02
C TYR A 277 -6.34 25.62 3.37
N SER A 278 -7.59 25.46 3.82
CA SER A 278 -7.95 24.66 4.99
C SER A 278 -8.44 23.26 4.62
N PHE A 279 -8.56 22.94 3.32
CA PHE A 279 -8.95 21.62 2.85
C PHE A 279 -7.76 20.69 2.70
N TYR A 280 -8.01 19.45 3.05
CA TYR A 280 -7.17 18.30 2.80
C TYR A 280 -7.95 17.34 1.91
N VAL A 281 -7.27 16.77 0.93
CA VAL A 281 -7.82 15.84 -0.04
C VAL A 281 -7.07 14.52 0.03
N VAL A 282 -7.81 13.44 -0.18
CA VAL A 282 -7.23 12.16 -0.57
C VAL A 282 -7.30 12.11 -2.08
N GLU A 283 -6.13 12.13 -2.71
CA GLU A 283 -5.97 11.97 -4.15
C GLU A 283 -5.70 10.50 -4.46
N ARG A 284 -6.30 10.00 -5.54
CA ARG A 284 -5.92 8.72 -6.14
C ARG A 284 -5.86 8.87 -7.65
N ASP A 285 -4.72 8.60 -8.27
CA ASP A 285 -4.51 8.70 -9.72
C ASP A 285 -4.99 10.05 -10.29
N GLY A 286 -4.52 11.17 -9.71
CA GLY A 286 -4.89 12.53 -10.14
C GLY A 286 -6.32 12.98 -9.79
N SER A 287 -7.11 12.12 -9.15
CA SER A 287 -8.53 12.39 -8.88
C SER A 287 -8.84 12.38 -7.38
N VAL A 288 -9.54 13.41 -6.91
CA VAL A 288 -9.95 13.53 -5.50
C VAL A 288 -11.03 12.49 -5.16
N ILE A 289 -10.77 11.62 -4.18
CA ILE A 289 -11.72 10.60 -3.68
C ILE A 289 -12.32 10.92 -2.32
N ALA A 290 -11.65 11.74 -1.52
CA ALA A 290 -12.17 12.23 -0.25
C ALA A 290 -11.66 13.63 0.03
N CYS A 291 -12.40 14.40 0.81
CA CYS A 291 -12.00 15.72 1.26
C CYS A 291 -12.50 16.01 2.67
N ALA A 292 -11.78 16.85 3.40
CA ALA A 292 -12.20 17.39 4.68
C ALA A 292 -11.47 18.72 4.92
N ALA A 293 -12.05 19.58 5.76
CA ALA A 293 -11.47 20.86 6.12
C ALA A 293 -11.11 20.89 7.61
N LEU A 294 -9.96 21.48 7.93
CA LEU A 294 -9.54 21.79 9.29
C LEU A 294 -9.42 23.32 9.43
N PHE A 295 -10.30 23.93 10.21
CA PHE A 295 -10.21 25.36 10.52
C PHE A 295 -9.60 25.57 11.91
N PRO A 296 -8.39 26.11 12.03
CA PRO A 296 -7.74 26.31 13.31
C PRO A 296 -8.28 27.53 14.07
N PHE A 297 -8.39 27.41 15.39
CA PHE A 297 -8.68 28.46 16.36
C PHE A 297 -7.55 28.48 17.41
N PRO A 298 -6.43 29.16 17.13
CA PRO A 298 -5.22 29.11 17.96
C PRO A 298 -5.43 29.62 19.40
N GLU A 299 -6.25 30.66 19.57
CA GLU A 299 -6.57 31.25 20.88
C GLU A 299 -7.18 30.22 21.86
N ASP A 300 -8.08 29.38 21.34
CA ASP A 300 -8.76 28.32 22.09
C ASP A 300 -8.00 26.98 22.06
N LYS A 301 -6.82 26.94 21.41
CA LYS A 301 -6.05 25.72 21.10
C LYS A 301 -6.94 24.61 20.52
N SER A 302 -7.82 24.98 19.58
CA SER A 302 -8.81 24.05 19.02
C SER A 302 -8.93 24.14 17.50
N GLY A 303 -9.45 23.10 16.86
CA GLY A 303 -9.73 23.10 15.43
C GLY A 303 -11.13 22.57 15.11
N GLU A 304 -11.79 23.15 14.11
CA GLU A 304 -13.04 22.63 13.56
C GLU A 304 -12.74 21.63 12.45
N VAL A 305 -13.22 20.40 12.58
CA VAL A 305 -13.30 19.45 11.46
C VAL A 305 -14.62 19.68 10.74
N ALA A 306 -14.54 20.06 9.47
CA ALA A 306 -15.69 20.39 8.64
C ALA A 306 -15.63 19.72 7.28
N ALA A 307 -16.76 19.69 6.57
CA ALA A 307 -16.85 19.26 5.17
C ALA A 307 -16.23 17.89 4.87
N ILE A 308 -16.23 16.95 5.83
CA ILE A 308 -15.75 15.60 5.58
C ILE A 308 -16.69 14.90 4.59
N ALA A 309 -16.12 14.40 3.50
CA ALA A 309 -16.84 13.72 2.44
C ALA A 309 -15.93 12.66 1.81
N VAL A 310 -16.54 11.52 1.45
CA VAL A 310 -15.88 10.42 0.73
C VAL A 310 -16.76 10.06 -0.46
N SER A 311 -16.14 9.81 -1.61
CA SER A 311 -16.81 9.36 -2.83
C SER A 311 -17.64 8.11 -2.55
N GLU A 312 -18.77 7.95 -3.22
CA GLU A 312 -19.69 6.84 -2.92
C GLU A 312 -19.03 5.48 -3.13
N GLU A 313 -18.21 5.37 -4.18
CA GLU A 313 -17.45 4.19 -4.58
C GLU A 313 -16.42 3.75 -3.51
N CYS A 314 -15.86 4.71 -2.76
CA CYS A 314 -14.84 4.46 -1.74
C CYS A 314 -15.39 4.42 -0.30
N ARG A 315 -16.71 4.54 -0.11
CA ARG A 315 -17.34 4.41 1.21
C ARG A 315 -17.18 2.98 1.75
N GLY A 316 -17.08 2.86 3.07
CA GLY A 316 -16.89 1.57 3.75
C GLY A 316 -15.45 1.03 3.71
N ARG A 317 -14.56 1.62 2.92
CA ARG A 317 -13.15 1.19 2.77
C ARG A 317 -12.16 1.89 3.71
N GLY A 318 -12.65 2.51 4.80
CA GLY A 318 -11.80 3.19 5.79
C GLY A 318 -11.21 4.54 5.35
N MET A 319 -11.53 5.06 4.16
CA MET A 319 -10.98 6.36 3.68
C MET A 319 -11.30 7.53 4.62
N GLY A 320 -12.50 7.56 5.20
CA GLY A 320 -12.85 8.57 6.20
C GLY A 320 -11.99 8.47 7.47
N ASP A 321 -11.55 7.25 7.82
CA ASP A 321 -10.70 7.00 9.00
C ASP A 321 -9.30 7.52 8.74
N LYS A 322 -8.72 7.14 7.60
CA LYS A 322 -7.41 7.66 7.15
C LYS A 322 -7.38 9.19 7.12
N LEU A 323 -8.42 9.81 6.55
CA LEU A 323 -8.51 11.26 6.43
C LEU A 323 -8.67 11.95 7.80
N LEU A 324 -9.46 11.38 8.71
CA LEU A 324 -9.58 11.92 10.06
C LEU A 324 -8.30 11.76 10.88
N ASP A 325 -7.64 10.59 10.81
CA ASP A 325 -6.35 10.36 11.45
C ASP A 325 -5.28 11.35 10.95
N TYR A 326 -5.29 11.67 9.66
CA TYR A 326 -4.41 12.69 9.08
C TYR A 326 -4.71 14.09 9.67
N ILE A 327 -5.98 14.50 9.69
CA ILE A 327 -6.39 15.79 10.28
C ILE A 327 -6.03 15.87 11.77
N GLU A 328 -6.16 14.79 12.53
CA GLU A 328 -5.77 14.75 13.94
C GLU A 328 -4.26 14.98 14.13
N LYS A 329 -3.42 14.41 13.26
CA LYS A 329 -1.98 14.65 13.27
C LYS A 329 -1.62 16.08 12.88
N GLU A 330 -2.27 16.63 11.86
CA GLU A 330 -2.08 18.03 11.45
C GLU A 330 -2.55 19.01 12.53
N ALA A 331 -3.66 18.73 13.20
CA ALA A 331 -4.12 19.56 14.32
C ALA A 331 -3.11 19.57 15.48
N LEU A 332 -2.49 18.42 15.78
CA LEU A 332 -1.41 18.33 16.77
C LEU A 332 -0.16 19.09 16.34
N SER A 333 0.23 19.04 15.06
CA SER A 333 1.40 19.76 14.53
C SER A 333 1.21 21.28 14.61
N LEU A 334 -0.03 21.76 14.45
CA LEU A 334 -0.43 23.15 14.67
C LEU A 334 -0.55 23.55 16.16
N GLY A 335 -0.28 22.63 17.09
CA GLY A 335 -0.34 22.88 18.54
C GLY A 335 -1.76 22.94 19.12
N LEU A 336 -2.75 22.40 18.41
CA LEU A 336 -4.13 22.32 18.88
C LEU A 336 -4.26 21.14 19.85
N GLY A 337 -4.96 21.36 20.97
CA GLY A 337 -5.19 20.34 21.99
C GLY A 337 -6.54 19.61 21.85
N LYS A 338 -7.44 20.13 21.02
CA LYS A 338 -8.79 19.58 20.84
C LYS A 338 -9.33 19.83 19.44
N LEU A 339 -10.14 18.90 18.96
CA LEU A 339 -10.96 19.07 17.75
C LEU A 339 -12.43 19.15 18.13
N PHE A 340 -13.17 19.96 17.40
CA PHE A 340 -14.63 19.98 17.48
C PHE A 340 -15.25 19.87 16.09
N LEU A 341 -16.52 19.48 16.06
CA LEU A 341 -17.29 19.40 14.82
C LEU A 341 -18.77 19.62 15.07
N LEU A 342 -19.47 19.93 13.98
CA LEU A 342 -20.90 20.15 13.97
C LEU A 342 -21.52 19.16 12.97
N THR A 343 -22.48 18.36 13.41
CA THR A 343 -23.14 17.38 12.52
C THR A 343 -24.62 17.24 12.83
N THR A 344 -25.42 16.99 11.79
CA THR A 344 -26.88 16.78 11.89
C THR A 344 -27.26 15.30 11.82
N ARG A 345 -26.46 14.47 11.13
CA ARG A 345 -26.81 13.08 10.80
C ARG A 345 -25.71 12.06 11.08
N THR A 346 -24.44 12.47 11.10
CA THR A 346 -23.30 11.53 11.08
C THR A 346 -22.61 11.43 12.44
N ALA A 347 -23.33 11.66 13.54
CA ALA A 347 -22.77 11.68 14.89
C ALA A 347 -22.12 10.35 15.29
N ASP A 348 -22.80 9.23 15.08
CA ASP A 348 -22.36 7.91 15.55
C ASP A 348 -20.99 7.50 15.01
N TRP A 349 -20.66 7.93 13.79
CA TRP A 349 -19.36 7.65 13.17
C TRP A 349 -18.23 8.36 13.93
N PHE A 350 -18.43 9.62 14.32
CA PHE A 350 -17.46 10.37 15.12
C PHE A 350 -17.40 9.90 16.57
N VAL A 351 -18.54 9.53 17.17
CA VAL A 351 -18.59 9.02 18.55
C VAL A 351 -17.74 7.76 18.69
N ARG A 352 -17.83 6.83 17.73
CA ARG A 352 -16.96 5.64 17.69
C ARG A 352 -15.46 5.95 17.56
N ARG A 353 -15.10 7.18 17.19
CA ARG A 353 -13.71 7.65 17.03
C ARG A 353 -13.26 8.58 18.16
N GLY A 354 -14.00 8.60 19.27
CA GLY A 354 -13.62 9.31 20.49
C GLY A 354 -14.14 10.74 20.60
N PHE A 355 -15.07 11.15 19.73
CA PHE A 355 -15.79 12.40 19.91
C PHE A 355 -16.93 12.23 20.91
N SER A 356 -17.10 13.18 21.83
CA SER A 356 -18.22 13.24 22.77
C SER A 356 -19.10 14.45 22.49
N GLU A 357 -20.42 14.29 22.68
CA GLU A 357 -21.36 15.40 22.53
C GLU A 357 -21.05 16.49 23.57
N CYS A 358 -21.04 17.74 23.15
CA CYS A 358 -20.74 18.89 23.99
C CYS A 358 -21.78 19.99 23.85
N SER A 359 -21.77 20.93 24.78
CA SER A 359 -22.63 22.09 24.74
C SER A 359 -22.04 23.19 23.85
N ILE A 360 -22.88 24.10 23.35
CA ILE A 360 -22.43 25.17 22.45
C ILE A 360 -21.36 26.05 23.11
N GLU A 361 -21.38 26.21 24.43
CA GLU A 361 -20.42 27.00 25.21
C GLU A 361 -18.98 26.47 25.11
N SER A 362 -18.81 25.18 24.76
CA SER A 362 -17.49 24.56 24.58
C SER A 362 -16.83 24.93 23.24
N ILE A 363 -17.58 25.55 22.33
CA ILE A 363 -17.13 25.96 20.99
C ILE A 363 -16.54 27.38 21.04
N PRO A 364 -15.42 27.65 20.32
CA PRO A 364 -14.81 28.98 20.23
C PRO A 364 -15.82 30.10 19.97
N GLU A 365 -15.70 31.21 20.68
CA GLU A 365 -16.65 32.34 20.58
C GLU A 365 -16.74 32.89 19.14
N GLN A 366 -15.59 32.98 18.47
CA GLN A 366 -15.51 33.40 17.07
C GLN A 366 -16.38 32.52 16.16
N ARG A 367 -16.39 31.21 16.42
CA ARG A 367 -17.20 30.26 15.65
C ARG A 367 -18.67 30.31 16.04
N ARG A 368 -18.99 30.42 17.34
CA ARG A 368 -20.37 30.49 17.85
C ARG A 368 -21.20 31.56 17.15
N LYS A 369 -20.62 32.73 16.91
CA LYS A 369 -21.29 33.86 16.22
C LYS A 369 -21.74 33.54 14.79
N ARG A 370 -21.14 32.53 14.14
CA ARG A 370 -21.40 32.11 12.75
C ARG A 370 -22.17 30.79 12.66
N ILE A 371 -22.63 30.22 13.77
CA ILE A 371 -23.39 28.96 13.76
C ILE A 371 -24.83 29.25 13.33
N ASN A 372 -25.29 28.56 12.29
CA ASN A 372 -26.69 28.61 11.90
C ASN A 372 -27.51 27.67 12.80
N LEU A 373 -28.12 28.23 13.85
CA LEU A 373 -28.92 27.49 14.84
C LEU A 373 -30.15 26.80 14.23
N SER A 374 -30.69 27.29 13.10
CA SER A 374 -31.85 26.69 12.42
C SER A 374 -31.57 25.27 11.87
N ARG A 375 -30.29 24.89 11.73
CA ARG A 375 -29.90 23.55 11.29
C ARG A 375 -30.11 22.46 12.34
N GLY A 376 -30.20 22.84 13.62
CA GLY A 376 -30.27 21.86 14.72
C GLY A 376 -29.05 20.93 14.79
N SER A 377 -27.88 21.39 14.33
CA SER A 377 -26.64 20.62 14.42
C SER A 377 -26.28 20.35 15.88
N LYS A 378 -25.85 19.12 16.16
CA LYS A 378 -25.23 18.77 17.43
C LYS A 378 -23.74 19.07 17.40
N TYR A 379 -23.18 19.36 18.57
CA TYR A 379 -21.78 19.72 18.75
C TYR A 379 -21.03 18.56 19.37
N TYR A 380 -19.85 18.25 18.83
CA TYR A 380 -19.01 17.19 19.36
C TYR A 380 -17.58 17.70 19.53
N ILE A 381 -16.88 17.15 20.52
CA ILE A 381 -15.50 17.49 20.83
C ILE A 381 -14.67 16.24 21.08
N LYS A 382 -13.40 16.27 20.70
CA LYS A 382 -12.40 15.25 21.00
C LYS A 382 -11.15 15.93 21.51
N GLN A 383 -10.64 15.46 22.64
CA GLN A 383 -9.31 15.87 23.11
C GLN A 383 -8.26 15.12 22.30
N LEU A 384 -7.27 15.84 21.80
CA LEU A 384 -6.15 15.24 21.07
C LEU A 384 -5.10 14.82 22.09
N GLN A 385 -4.64 13.57 21.98
CA GLN A 385 -3.48 13.10 22.72
C GLN A 385 -2.34 12.86 21.72
N PRO A 386 -1.10 13.25 22.05
CA PRO A 386 0.05 12.81 21.29
C PRO A 386 0.09 11.28 21.36
N LYS A 387 -0.18 10.60 20.23
CA LYS A 387 0.06 9.16 20.14
C LYS A 387 1.56 8.97 20.33
N HIS A 388 1.98 8.53 21.52
CA HIS A 388 3.36 8.13 21.75
C HIS A 388 3.63 6.95 20.82
N ALA A 389 4.68 7.04 20.00
CA ALA A 389 5.26 5.88 19.34
C ALA A 389 5.52 4.80 20.43
N GLY A 390 5.06 3.58 20.18
CA GLY A 390 4.76 2.60 21.22
C GLY A 390 5.90 2.31 22.21
N VAL A 391 5.57 2.38 23.49
CA VAL A 391 6.16 1.53 24.53
C VAL A 391 4.98 1.01 25.38
N PRO A 392 4.69 -0.30 25.41
CA PRO A 392 3.72 -0.83 26.35
C PRO A 392 4.36 -0.86 27.74
N VAL A 393 3.97 0.07 28.60
CA VAL A 393 4.27 -0.04 30.04
C VAL A 393 3.29 -1.05 30.63
N ASN A 394 3.78 -2.28 30.83
CA ASN A 394 3.13 -3.28 31.67
C ASN A 394 2.95 -2.71 33.08
N ASN A 395 1.72 -2.32 33.43
CA ASN A 395 1.32 -2.14 34.82
C ASN A 395 0.78 -3.47 35.35
N PHE A 396 1.69 -4.36 35.77
CA PHE A 396 1.37 -5.28 36.85
C PHE A 396 1.56 -4.53 38.17
N ALA A 397 0.45 -4.13 38.78
CA ALA A 397 0.40 -3.76 40.20
C ALA A 397 -0.73 -4.56 40.83
N GLY A 398 -0.36 -5.33 41.86
CA GLY A 398 -1.11 -6.48 42.33
C GLY A 398 -2.33 -6.20 43.18
N ARG A 399 -3.08 -7.27 43.39
CA ARG A 399 -3.65 -7.69 44.67
C ARG A 399 -3.81 -9.19 44.69
#